data_AF-A0A841HXD4-F1
#
_entry.id   AF-A0A841HXD4-F1
#
_cell.length_a   1.000
_cell.length_b   1.000
_cell.length_c   1.000
_cell.angle_alpha   90.00
_cell.angle_beta   90.00
_cell.angle_gamma   90.00
#
_symmetry.space_group_name_H-M   'P 1'
#
loop_
_entity.id
_entity.type
_entity.pdbx_description
1 polymer ?
#
loop_
_entity_poly.entity_id
_entity_poly.type
_entity_poly.pdbx_seq_one_letter_code
_entity_poly.pdbx_strand_id
1 'polypeptide(L)'
;MTTLTGDFNPTSLPGLLRYLASSHSSGLLTLRGNAFEGLLGFQSGQPFFAQAGQVIGKPAVRACLRVPGGRFEMGDLPGGLTPNLIEPLEVLLAPAYGPSSIPQLVGAIPAQTELKLQQWRVVPLIDGTRRVADIAASLGTPPETVIEVLERLEDLGLLREAPRTGSNEPLSEEIIHLLTSAARQIMGPIGDVIVEECLEDLEASGTVSLGRLSELIERVTAEIPQEHRAAFGQKLRQSGLRSV
;
A
#
# COMPACT_ATOMS: atom_id res chain seq x y z
N MET A 1 -0.94 -2.25 33.98
CA MET A 1 -1.27 -1.75 32.65
C MET A 1 -2.70 -2.11 32.36
N THR A 2 -3.49 -1.18 31.82
CA THR A 2 -4.92 -1.35 31.60
C THR A 2 -5.12 -2.07 30.27
N THR A 3 -5.42 -3.37 30.33
CA THR A 3 -5.78 -4.15 29.13
C THR A 3 -7.08 -3.59 28.57
N LEU A 4 -7.02 -3.01 27.35
CA LEU A 4 -8.23 -2.52 26.68
C LEU A 4 -8.90 -3.70 25.99
N THR A 5 -10.13 -4.02 26.39
CA THR A 5 -10.91 -5.11 25.79
C THR A 5 -12.31 -4.62 25.45
N GLY A 6 -12.94 -5.25 24.47
CA GLY A 6 -14.31 -4.93 24.08
C GLY A 6 -14.77 -5.72 22.88
N ASP A 7 -15.92 -5.32 22.34
CA ASP A 7 -16.48 -5.86 21.12
C ASP A 7 -16.25 -4.90 19.95
N PHE A 8 -16.15 -5.44 18.74
CA PHE A 8 -16.05 -4.67 17.52
C PHE A 8 -16.96 -5.23 16.42
N ASN A 9 -17.20 -4.39 15.42
CA ASN A 9 -17.90 -4.69 14.19
C ASN A 9 -17.29 -3.84 13.04
N PRO A 10 -17.69 -4.05 11.77
CA PRO A 10 -17.10 -3.32 10.63
C PRO A 10 -17.19 -1.79 10.74
N THR A 11 -18.21 -1.26 11.41
CA THR A 11 -18.42 0.19 11.53
C THR A 11 -17.65 0.80 12.70
N SER A 12 -17.41 0.04 13.78
CA SER A 12 -16.69 0.51 14.98
C SER A 12 -15.18 0.29 14.91
N LEU A 13 -14.72 -0.75 14.21
CA LEU A 13 -13.28 -1.08 14.16
C LEU A 13 -12.42 0.08 13.61
N PRO A 14 -12.78 0.77 12.52
CA PRO A 14 -12.02 1.95 12.07
C PRO A 14 -11.92 3.03 13.15
N GLY A 15 -12.98 3.24 13.92
CA GLY A 15 -13.00 4.19 15.04
C GLY A 15 -12.06 3.78 16.17
N LEU A 16 -12.05 2.49 16.53
CA LEU A 16 -11.11 1.93 17.50
C LEU A 16 -9.66 2.12 17.06
N LEU A 17 -9.33 1.80 15.81
CA LEU A 17 -7.97 1.95 15.31
C LEU A 17 -7.51 3.43 15.35
N ARG A 18 -8.40 4.37 14.97
CA ARG A 18 -8.11 5.81 15.09
C ARG A 18 -7.93 6.25 16.52
N TYR A 19 -8.72 5.73 17.45
CA TYR A 19 -8.56 5.99 18.88
C TYR A 19 -7.21 5.49 19.41
N LEU A 20 -6.78 4.29 19.02
CA LEU A 20 -5.45 3.76 19.38
C LEU A 20 -4.32 4.61 18.80
N ALA A 21 -4.49 5.09 17.57
CA ALA A 21 -3.52 5.98 16.94
C ALA A 21 -3.43 7.34 17.64
N SER A 22 -4.57 7.98 17.93
CA SER A 22 -4.61 9.31 18.56
C SER A 22 -4.20 9.29 20.03
N SER A 23 -4.38 8.17 20.73
CA SER A 23 -3.91 7.95 22.09
C SER A 23 -2.42 7.58 22.16
N HIS A 24 -1.70 7.51 21.04
CA HIS A 24 -0.32 7.05 20.95
C HIS A 24 -0.09 5.65 21.57
N SER A 25 -1.11 4.80 21.51
CA SER A 25 -1.06 3.46 22.10
C SER A 25 0.04 2.61 21.46
N SER A 26 0.74 1.82 22.27
CA SER A 26 1.74 0.84 21.82
C SER A 26 1.36 -0.52 22.37
N GLY A 27 1.39 -1.55 21.53
CA GLY A 27 0.97 -2.89 21.90
C GLY A 27 0.43 -3.68 20.72
N LEU A 28 -0.06 -4.88 21.01
CA LEU A 28 -0.65 -5.78 20.03
C LEU A 28 -2.16 -5.82 20.22
N LEU A 29 -2.89 -5.34 19.23
CA LEU A 29 -4.34 -5.47 19.15
C LEU A 29 -4.66 -6.83 18.53
N THR A 30 -5.25 -7.71 19.33
CA THR A 30 -5.75 -9.01 18.92
C THR A 30 -7.24 -8.89 18.64
N LEU A 31 -7.67 -9.30 17.45
CA LEU A 31 -9.04 -9.34 16.98
C LEU A 31 -9.47 -10.79 16.84
N ARG A 32 -10.55 -11.19 17.51
CA ARG A 32 -11.11 -12.55 17.44
C ARG A 32 -12.56 -12.50 16.98
N GLY A 33 -12.83 -13.07 15.82
CA GLY A 33 -14.17 -13.27 15.26
C GLY A 33 -14.50 -14.75 15.13
N ASN A 34 -15.67 -15.06 14.56
CA ASN A 34 -16.02 -16.45 14.28
C ASN A 34 -15.07 -17.03 13.21
N ALA A 35 -14.25 -18.01 13.60
CA ALA A 35 -13.19 -18.62 12.78
C ALA A 35 -12.16 -17.60 12.21
N PHE A 36 -12.01 -16.44 12.84
CA PHE A 36 -11.07 -15.39 12.42
C PHE A 36 -10.20 -14.96 13.60
N GLU A 37 -8.88 -14.86 13.35
CA GLU A 37 -7.93 -14.21 14.25
C GLU A 37 -7.06 -13.24 13.45
N GLY A 38 -7.03 -11.99 13.92
CA GLY A 38 -6.24 -10.91 13.34
C GLY A 38 -5.38 -10.25 14.42
N LEU A 39 -4.16 -9.89 14.05
CA LEU A 39 -3.16 -9.26 14.90
C LEU A 39 -2.75 -7.93 14.26
N LEU A 40 -2.85 -6.83 14.99
CA LEU A 40 -2.44 -5.49 14.55
C LEU A 40 -1.48 -4.89 15.59
N GLY A 41 -0.22 -4.72 15.21
CA GLY A 41 0.80 -4.13 16.06
C GLY A 41 0.85 -2.61 15.90
N PHE A 42 0.81 -1.90 17.04
CA PHE A 42 0.95 -0.46 17.12
C PHE A 42 2.20 -0.08 17.92
N GLN A 43 2.89 0.96 17.46
CA GLN A 43 4.02 1.58 18.16
C GLN A 43 3.84 3.09 18.13
N SER A 44 3.69 3.69 19.31
CA SER A 44 3.42 5.13 19.49
C SER A 44 2.26 5.66 18.66
N GLY A 45 1.20 4.84 18.50
CA GLY A 45 0.02 5.15 17.70
C GLY A 45 0.17 4.85 16.20
N GLN A 46 1.33 4.43 15.72
CA GLN A 46 1.54 4.06 14.32
C GLN A 46 1.38 2.55 14.12
N PRO A 47 0.57 2.10 13.16
CA PRO A 47 0.51 0.70 12.80
C PRO A 47 1.81 0.29 12.11
N PHE A 48 2.45 -0.77 12.58
CA PHE A 48 3.73 -1.25 12.01
C PHE A 48 3.68 -2.75 11.64
N PHE A 49 2.67 -3.46 12.13
CA PHE A 49 2.50 -4.89 11.89
C PHE A 49 1.03 -5.25 11.69
N ALA A 50 0.73 -6.13 10.75
CA ALA A 50 -0.57 -6.78 10.61
C ALA A 50 -0.43 -8.22 10.13
N GLN A 51 -1.26 -9.10 10.68
CA GLN A 51 -1.41 -10.49 10.26
C GLN A 51 -2.84 -10.97 10.49
N ALA A 52 -3.42 -11.70 9.54
CA ALA A 52 -4.72 -12.35 9.66
C ALA A 52 -4.64 -13.74 9.01
N GLY A 53 -4.60 -14.79 9.84
CA GLY A 53 -4.26 -16.14 9.37
C GLY A 53 -2.89 -16.19 8.68
N GLN A 54 -2.89 -16.54 7.39
CA GLN A 54 -1.68 -16.60 6.53
C GLN A 54 -1.38 -15.29 5.79
N VAL A 55 -2.27 -14.30 5.89
CA VAL A 55 -2.13 -13.02 5.19
C VAL A 55 -1.40 -12.04 6.10
N ILE A 56 -0.48 -11.23 5.56
CA ILE A 56 0.32 -10.24 6.30
C ILE A 56 0.26 -8.85 5.65
N GLY A 57 0.57 -7.80 6.41
CA GLY A 57 0.66 -6.42 5.92
C GLY A 57 -0.70 -5.78 5.58
N LYS A 58 -0.74 -4.88 4.59
CA LYS A 58 -1.96 -4.15 4.18
C LYS A 58 -3.15 -5.08 3.90
N PRO A 59 -3.01 -6.22 3.19
CA PRO A 59 -4.10 -7.17 3.00
C PRO A 59 -4.65 -7.77 4.31
N ALA A 60 -3.80 -7.96 5.33
CA ALA A 60 -4.26 -8.43 6.64
C ALA A 60 -5.11 -7.38 7.36
N VAL A 61 -4.75 -6.09 7.24
CA VAL A 61 -5.59 -4.99 7.76
C VAL A 61 -6.95 -4.99 7.07
N ARG A 62 -6.99 -5.18 5.74
CA ARG A 62 -8.25 -5.29 4.99
C ARG A 62 -9.11 -6.44 5.45
N ALA A 63 -8.51 -7.61 5.64
CA ALA A 63 -9.20 -8.77 6.16
C ALA A 63 -9.84 -8.47 7.53
N CYS A 64 -9.11 -7.80 8.42
CA CYS A 64 -9.62 -7.38 9.73
C CYS A 64 -10.83 -6.42 9.63
N LEU A 65 -10.79 -5.44 8.73
CA LEU A 65 -11.87 -4.47 8.54
C LEU A 65 -13.18 -5.08 8.01
N ARG A 66 -13.12 -6.25 7.36
CA ARG A 66 -14.27 -6.94 6.78
C ARG A 66 -14.93 -7.95 7.72
N VAL A 67 -14.34 -8.20 8.90
CA VAL A 67 -14.87 -9.17 9.86
C VAL A 67 -16.24 -8.70 10.37
N PRO A 68 -17.32 -9.51 10.29
CA PRO A 68 -18.67 -9.10 10.67
C PRO A 68 -18.81 -8.62 12.12
N GLY A 69 -17.91 -9.08 12.98
CA GLY A 69 -17.76 -8.64 14.36
C GLY A 69 -17.02 -9.67 15.20
N GLY A 70 -16.69 -9.28 16.42
CA GLY A 70 -15.91 -10.10 17.32
C GLY A 70 -15.49 -9.36 18.58
N ARG A 71 -14.51 -9.93 19.28
CA ARG A 71 -13.90 -9.33 20.47
C ARG A 71 -12.49 -8.85 20.14
N PHE A 72 -12.10 -7.75 20.75
CA PHE A 72 -10.72 -7.27 20.67
C PHE A 72 -10.08 -7.21 22.05
N GLU A 73 -8.76 -7.33 22.06
CA GLU A 73 -7.91 -7.19 23.24
C GLU A 73 -6.62 -6.50 22.85
N MET A 74 -6.28 -5.42 23.54
CA MET A 74 -4.98 -4.74 23.41
C MET A 74 -4.08 -5.22 24.55
N GLY A 75 -3.03 -5.93 24.17
CA GLY A 75 -2.00 -6.42 25.08
C GLY A 75 -0.65 -5.77 24.83
N ASP A 76 0.33 -6.21 25.62
CA ASP A 76 1.73 -5.81 25.45
C ASP A 76 2.27 -6.23 24.09
N LEU A 77 3.23 -5.46 23.59
CA LEU A 77 3.88 -5.79 22.32
C LEU A 77 4.84 -6.96 22.53
N PRO A 78 4.61 -8.13 21.89
CA PRO A 78 5.53 -9.24 22.02
C PRO A 78 6.85 -8.91 21.32
N GLY A 79 7.96 -9.35 21.91
CA GLY A 79 9.27 -9.27 21.26
C GLY A 79 9.31 -10.13 19.99
N GLY A 80 10.01 -9.65 18.96
CA GLY A 80 10.27 -10.42 17.74
C GLY A 80 9.26 -10.22 16.60
N LEU A 81 8.26 -9.34 16.75
CA LEU A 81 7.45 -8.92 15.61
C LEU A 81 8.30 -8.15 14.60
N THR A 82 8.30 -8.60 13.34
CA THR A 82 8.99 -7.93 12.24
C THR A 82 8.02 -6.96 11.57
N PRO A 83 8.31 -5.64 11.51
CA PRO A 83 7.45 -4.68 10.85
C PRO A 83 7.12 -5.06 9.40
N ASN A 84 5.85 -5.00 9.03
CA ASN A 84 5.34 -5.33 7.70
C ASN A 84 4.31 -4.32 7.16
N LEU A 85 4.15 -3.19 7.85
CA LEU A 85 3.38 -2.02 7.42
C LEU A 85 4.28 -0.80 7.39
N ILE A 86 4.09 0.05 6.39
CA ILE A 86 4.82 1.32 6.23
C ILE A 86 3.83 2.48 6.10
N GLU A 87 2.62 2.19 5.66
CA GLU A 87 1.57 3.17 5.42
C GLU A 87 0.97 3.69 6.73
N PRO A 88 0.67 5.00 6.79
CA PRO A 88 -0.05 5.56 7.94
C PRO A 88 -1.47 4.98 8.01
N LEU A 89 -2.04 4.98 9.22
CA LEU A 89 -3.35 4.39 9.48
C LEU A 89 -4.43 4.85 8.49
N GLU A 90 -4.49 6.15 8.16
CA GLU A 90 -5.54 6.65 7.26
C GLU A 90 -5.44 6.07 5.84
N VAL A 91 -4.24 5.75 5.36
CA VAL A 91 -4.06 5.05 4.08
C VAL A 91 -4.51 3.60 4.17
N LEU A 92 -4.27 2.94 5.32
CA LEU A 92 -4.74 1.58 5.58
C LEU A 92 -6.26 1.50 5.77
N LEU A 93 -6.90 2.56 6.25
CA LEU A 93 -8.35 2.66 6.43
C LEU A 93 -9.10 3.10 5.18
N ALA A 94 -8.49 3.92 4.31
CA ALA A 94 -9.10 4.36 3.05
C ALA A 94 -9.48 3.15 2.20
N PRO A 95 -10.59 3.12 1.44
CA PRO A 95 -10.95 1.97 0.61
C PRO A 95 -9.85 1.59 -0.40
N ALA A 96 -9.77 0.31 -0.77
CA ALA A 96 -8.75 -0.19 -1.72
C ALA A 96 -8.95 0.41 -3.12
N TYR A 97 -10.20 0.60 -3.52
CA TYR A 97 -10.58 1.26 -4.76
C TYR A 97 -11.48 2.45 -4.48
N GLY A 98 -11.23 3.56 -5.16
CA GLY A 98 -12.15 4.68 -5.30
C GLY A 98 -12.55 4.87 -6.76
N PRO A 99 -13.47 5.81 -7.06
CA PRO A 99 -13.91 6.10 -8.42
C PRO A 99 -12.75 6.44 -9.38
N SER A 100 -11.67 7.04 -8.87
CA SER A 100 -10.49 7.41 -9.64
C SER A 100 -9.41 6.32 -9.72
N SER A 101 -9.58 5.19 -9.01
CA SER A 101 -8.59 4.11 -9.02
C SER A 101 -8.56 3.41 -10.38
N ILE A 102 -7.38 2.91 -10.78
CA ILE A 102 -7.19 2.14 -12.00
C ILE A 102 -6.89 0.68 -11.59
N PRO A 103 -7.85 -0.25 -11.71
CA PRO A 103 -7.61 -1.65 -11.38
C PRO A 103 -6.69 -2.32 -12.41
N GLN A 104 -5.88 -3.28 -11.95
CA GLN A 104 -5.04 -4.11 -12.81
C GLN A 104 -5.23 -5.59 -12.48
N LEU A 105 -5.31 -6.42 -13.52
CA LEU A 105 -5.25 -7.87 -13.40
C LEU A 105 -3.81 -8.31 -13.08
N VAL A 106 -3.66 -9.31 -12.21
CA VAL A 106 -2.34 -9.88 -11.83
C VAL A 106 -1.85 -10.91 -12.86
N GLY A 107 -2.63 -11.13 -13.93
CA GLY A 107 -2.32 -12.05 -15.02
C GLY A 107 -3.58 -12.46 -15.76
N ALA A 108 -3.50 -13.51 -16.57
CA ALA A 108 -4.67 -14.12 -17.18
C ALA A 108 -5.53 -14.80 -16.10
N ILE A 109 -6.85 -14.64 -16.19
CA ILE A 109 -7.78 -15.35 -15.31
C ILE A 109 -7.83 -16.83 -15.74
N PRO A 110 -7.55 -17.79 -14.84
CA PRO A 110 -7.62 -19.22 -15.16
C PRO A 110 -9.02 -19.60 -15.66
N ALA A 111 -9.10 -20.45 -16.69
CA ALA A 111 -10.37 -20.84 -17.31
C ALA A 111 -11.35 -21.52 -16.35
N GLN A 112 -10.83 -22.18 -15.31
CA GLN A 112 -11.60 -22.83 -14.24
C GLN A 112 -12.06 -21.88 -13.11
N THR A 113 -11.82 -20.57 -13.22
CA THR A 113 -12.23 -19.60 -12.19
C THR A 113 -13.74 -19.39 -12.24
N GLU A 114 -14.45 -19.80 -11.20
CA GLU A 114 -15.89 -19.55 -11.08
C GLU A 114 -16.16 -18.09 -10.71
N LEU A 115 -16.43 -17.27 -11.73
CA LEU A 115 -16.85 -15.88 -11.55
C LEU A 115 -18.37 -15.75 -11.67
N LYS A 116 -18.97 -14.93 -10.81
CA LYS A 116 -20.37 -14.52 -10.90
C LYS A 116 -20.58 -13.65 -12.13
N LEU A 117 -21.82 -13.58 -12.64
CA LEU A 117 -22.18 -12.77 -13.81
C LEU A 117 -21.68 -11.31 -13.72
N GLN A 118 -21.79 -10.69 -12.55
CA GLN A 118 -21.32 -9.32 -12.31
C GLN A 118 -19.79 -9.18 -12.44
N GLN A 119 -19.03 -10.18 -11.97
CA GLN A 119 -17.57 -10.22 -12.11
C GLN A 119 -17.15 -10.41 -13.57
N TRP A 120 -17.82 -11.31 -14.29
CA TRP A 120 -17.60 -11.51 -15.73
C TRP A 120 -17.86 -10.27 -16.58
N ARG A 121 -18.73 -9.36 -16.12
CA ARG A 121 -18.98 -8.09 -16.82
C ARG A 121 -17.88 -7.06 -16.56
N VAL A 122 -17.29 -7.05 -15.37
CA VAL A 122 -16.25 -6.07 -14.98
C VAL A 122 -14.89 -6.47 -15.54
N VAL A 123 -14.52 -7.75 -15.45
CA VAL A 123 -13.19 -8.27 -15.84
C VAL A 123 -12.72 -7.81 -17.24
N PRO A 124 -13.52 -7.90 -18.32
CA PRO A 124 -13.08 -7.52 -19.66
C PRO A 124 -12.77 -6.02 -19.82
N LEU A 125 -13.20 -5.19 -18.86
CA LEU A 125 -12.99 -3.75 -18.85
C LEU A 125 -11.76 -3.34 -18.03
N ILE A 126 -11.09 -4.29 -17.36
CA ILE A 126 -9.87 -4.06 -16.59
C ILE A 126 -8.67 -4.19 -17.53
N ASP A 127 -8.35 -3.09 -18.21
CA ASP A 127 -7.22 -2.99 -19.14
C ASP A 127 -5.97 -2.36 -18.51
N GLY A 128 -6.03 -2.01 -17.23
CA GLY A 128 -4.95 -1.34 -16.51
C GLY A 128 -4.81 0.15 -16.80
N THR A 129 -5.73 0.76 -17.54
CA THR A 129 -5.75 2.19 -17.87
C THR A 129 -7.06 2.89 -17.49
N ARG A 130 -8.20 2.18 -17.50
CA ARG A 130 -9.50 2.77 -17.16
C ARG A 130 -9.66 2.95 -15.67
N ARG A 131 -10.29 4.07 -15.28
CA ARG A 131 -10.67 4.30 -13.89
C ARG A 131 -11.95 3.53 -13.57
N VAL A 132 -12.16 3.23 -12.28
CA VAL A 132 -13.39 2.58 -11.79
C VAL A 132 -14.65 3.32 -12.25
N ALA A 133 -14.64 4.66 -12.22
CA ALA A 133 -15.77 5.46 -12.69
C ALA A 133 -16.08 5.26 -14.19
N ASP A 134 -15.05 5.11 -15.03
CA ASP A 134 -15.19 4.91 -16.47
C ASP A 134 -15.72 3.48 -16.76
N ILE A 135 -15.26 2.49 -15.98
CA ILE A 135 -15.79 1.11 -16.02
C ILE A 135 -17.26 1.10 -15.61
N ALA A 136 -17.61 1.78 -14.52
CA ALA A 136 -18.99 1.86 -14.02
C ALA A 136 -19.93 2.53 -15.03
N ALA A 137 -19.50 3.63 -15.63
CA ALA A 137 -20.21 4.31 -16.70
C ALA A 137 -20.44 3.39 -17.92
N SER A 138 -19.42 2.61 -18.31
CA SER A 138 -19.52 1.65 -19.42
C SER A 138 -20.54 0.52 -19.16
N LEU A 139 -20.74 0.15 -17.89
CA LEU A 139 -21.67 -0.91 -17.48
C LEU A 139 -23.08 -0.40 -17.16
N GLY A 140 -23.26 0.93 -17.08
CA GLY A 140 -24.51 1.55 -16.64
C GLY A 140 -24.82 1.29 -15.16
N THR A 141 -23.79 1.13 -14.32
CA THR A 141 -23.94 0.81 -12.88
C THR A 141 -23.26 1.86 -12.01
N PRO A 142 -23.67 2.01 -10.74
CA PRO A 142 -22.97 2.88 -9.78
C PRO A 142 -21.51 2.44 -9.55
N PRO A 143 -20.56 3.38 -9.35
CA PRO A 143 -19.16 3.05 -9.04
C PRO A 143 -18.99 2.14 -7.84
N GLU A 144 -19.85 2.27 -6.83
CA GLU A 144 -19.82 1.48 -5.59
C GLU A 144 -20.01 -0.02 -5.89
N THR A 145 -20.90 -0.34 -6.85
CA THR A 145 -21.11 -1.73 -7.30
C THR A 145 -19.86 -2.30 -7.96
N VAL A 146 -19.15 -1.49 -8.75
CA VAL A 146 -17.90 -1.91 -9.38
C VAL A 146 -16.81 -2.08 -8.32
N ILE A 147 -16.68 -1.15 -7.37
CA ILE A 147 -15.73 -1.25 -6.24
C ILE A 147 -15.93 -2.57 -5.49
N GLU A 148 -17.17 -2.92 -5.12
CA GLU A 148 -17.44 -4.19 -4.45
C GLU A 148 -17.02 -5.42 -5.29
N VAL A 149 -17.19 -5.35 -6.62
CA VAL A 149 -16.78 -6.43 -7.51
C VAL A 149 -15.26 -6.53 -7.58
N LEU A 150 -14.56 -5.39 -7.65
CA LEU A 150 -13.09 -5.34 -7.66
C LEU A 150 -12.52 -5.86 -6.33
N GLU A 151 -13.08 -5.46 -5.20
CA GLU A 151 -12.66 -5.96 -3.89
C GLU A 151 -12.82 -7.49 -3.77
N ARG A 152 -13.91 -8.07 -4.32
CA ARG A 152 -14.10 -9.53 -4.36
C ARG A 152 -13.12 -10.23 -5.31
N LEU A 153 -12.73 -9.57 -6.41
CA LEU A 153 -11.75 -10.11 -7.35
C LEU A 153 -10.31 -10.03 -6.78
N GLU A 154 -10.03 -8.99 -6.00
CA GLU A 154 -8.79 -8.87 -5.22
C GLU A 154 -8.68 -9.96 -4.15
N ASP A 155 -9.79 -10.29 -3.46
CA ASP A 155 -9.84 -11.42 -2.51
C ASP A 155 -9.53 -12.78 -3.17
N LEU A 156 -9.83 -12.92 -4.47
CA LEU A 156 -9.49 -14.10 -5.26
C LEU A 156 -8.04 -14.08 -5.77
N GLY A 157 -7.27 -13.05 -5.44
CA GLY A 157 -5.89 -12.85 -5.92
C GLY A 157 -5.80 -12.51 -7.41
N LEU A 158 -6.92 -12.14 -8.04
CA LEU A 158 -6.99 -11.86 -9.48
C LEU A 158 -6.65 -10.41 -9.81
N LEU A 159 -6.80 -9.52 -8.83
CA LEU A 159 -6.50 -8.10 -8.97
C LEU A 159 -5.40 -7.65 -8.03
N ARG A 160 -4.71 -6.61 -8.50
CA ARG A 160 -3.93 -5.71 -7.67
C ARG A 160 -4.41 -4.30 -7.94
N GLU A 161 -4.39 -3.45 -6.92
CA GLU A 161 -4.32 -2.01 -7.17
C GLU A 161 -3.04 -1.80 -8.00
N ALA A 162 -3.12 -1.10 -9.14
CA ALA A 162 -1.90 -0.59 -9.76
C ALA A 162 -1.12 0.13 -8.65
N PRO A 163 0.23 0.00 -8.56
CA PRO A 163 0.98 0.90 -7.68
C PRO A 163 0.46 2.31 -7.96
N ARG A 164 0.14 3.08 -6.91
CA ARG A 164 -0.44 4.42 -7.04
C ARG A 164 0.53 5.31 -7.82
N THR A 165 0.55 5.21 -9.14
CA THR A 165 1.13 6.18 -10.06
C THR A 165 0.19 7.36 -10.02
N GLY A 166 0.24 8.15 -8.94
CA GLY A 166 -0.76 9.20 -8.76
C GLY A 166 -0.94 9.77 -7.37
N SER A 167 0.07 9.83 -6.50
CA SER A 167 0.23 11.12 -5.84
C SER A 167 0.77 12.06 -6.92
N ASN A 168 -0.11 12.79 -7.60
CA ASN A 168 0.26 13.87 -8.51
C ASN A 168 0.88 15.08 -7.76
N GLU A 169 1.20 14.85 -6.48
CA GLU A 169 2.01 15.72 -5.66
C GLU A 169 3.41 15.76 -6.29
N PRO A 170 3.89 16.96 -6.66
CA PRO A 170 5.22 17.10 -7.22
C PRO A 170 6.24 16.52 -6.23
N LEU A 171 7.27 15.87 -6.76
CA LEU A 171 8.41 15.48 -5.93
C LEU A 171 8.94 16.72 -5.23
N SER A 172 8.98 16.70 -3.90
CA SER A 172 9.53 17.83 -3.16
C SER A 172 11.02 17.97 -3.46
N GLU A 173 11.50 19.21 -3.51
CA GLU A 173 12.94 19.50 -3.66
C GLU A 173 13.77 18.77 -2.60
N GLU A 174 13.24 18.58 -1.39
CA GLU A 174 13.88 17.83 -0.31
C GLU A 174 14.16 16.37 -0.69
N ILE A 175 13.20 15.68 -1.33
CA ILE A 175 13.38 14.28 -1.76
C ILE A 175 14.39 14.19 -2.89
N ILE A 176 14.34 15.12 -3.84
CA ILE A 176 15.32 15.21 -4.92
C ILE A 176 16.71 15.42 -4.34
N HIS A 177 16.88 16.38 -3.42
CA HIS A 177 18.15 16.63 -2.74
C HIS A 177 18.66 15.42 -1.94
N LEU A 178 17.79 14.65 -1.30
CA LEU A 178 18.18 13.42 -0.59
C LEU A 178 18.70 12.35 -1.56
N LEU A 179 18.04 12.16 -2.70
CA LEU A 179 18.46 11.22 -3.74
C LEU A 179 19.79 11.66 -4.37
N THR A 180 19.92 12.94 -4.74
CA THR A 180 21.15 13.53 -5.28
C THR A 180 22.30 13.41 -4.28
N SER A 181 22.07 13.72 -3.00
CA SER A 181 23.09 13.60 -1.96
C SER A 181 23.54 12.15 -1.74
N ALA A 182 22.61 11.19 -1.78
CA ALA A 182 22.94 9.77 -1.67
C ALA A 182 23.79 9.28 -2.86
N ALA A 183 23.44 9.71 -4.09
CA ALA A 183 24.21 9.39 -5.30
C ALA A 183 25.60 10.04 -5.25
N ARG A 184 25.67 11.32 -4.88
CA ARG A 184 26.92 12.09 -4.76
C ARG A 184 27.89 11.52 -3.73
N GLN A 185 27.38 11.03 -2.61
CA GLN A 185 28.22 10.44 -1.57
C GLN A 185 28.89 9.12 -1.98
N ILE A 186 28.41 8.49 -3.05
CA ILE A 186 28.89 7.20 -3.53
C ILE A 186 29.69 7.36 -4.81
N MET A 187 29.16 8.14 -5.74
CA MET A 187 29.72 8.33 -7.08
C MET A 187 30.56 9.61 -7.19
N GLY A 188 30.55 10.48 -6.19
CA GLY A 188 31.14 11.81 -6.28
C GLY A 188 30.30 12.73 -7.18
N PRO A 189 30.90 13.74 -7.85
CA PRO A 189 30.16 14.74 -8.63
C PRO A 189 29.38 14.15 -9.82
N ILE A 190 29.75 12.97 -10.33
CA ILE A 190 28.98 12.29 -11.40
C ILE A 190 27.61 11.82 -10.90
N GLY A 191 27.44 11.62 -9.59
CA GLY A 191 26.15 11.27 -8.99
C GLY A 191 25.11 12.38 -9.13
N ASP A 192 25.54 13.64 -9.22
CA ASP A 192 24.63 14.77 -9.47
C ASP A 192 24.07 14.68 -10.89
N VAL A 193 24.96 14.47 -11.87
CA VAL A 193 24.61 14.37 -13.31
C VAL A 193 23.67 13.20 -13.59
N ILE A 194 23.94 12.02 -13.00
CA ILE A 194 23.08 10.83 -13.19
C ILE A 194 21.65 11.08 -12.71
N VAL A 195 21.49 11.75 -11.55
CA VAL A 195 20.16 12.04 -11.00
C VAL A 195 19.45 13.09 -11.84
N GLU A 196 20.16 14.11 -12.32
CA GLU A 196 19.64 15.15 -13.22
C GLU A 196 19.17 14.56 -14.55
N GLU A 197 19.98 13.73 -15.21
CA GLU A 197 19.60 13.03 -16.45
C GLU A 197 18.37 12.12 -16.26
N CYS A 198 18.35 11.36 -15.16
CA CYS A 198 17.19 10.50 -14.85
C CYS A 198 15.92 11.31 -14.57
N LEU A 199 16.03 12.51 -13.99
CA LEU A 199 14.91 13.42 -13.75
C LEU A 199 14.40 14.01 -15.07
N GLU A 200 15.30 14.51 -15.92
CA GLU A 200 14.97 15.05 -17.24
C GLU A 200 14.25 14.01 -18.12
N ASP A 201 14.72 12.76 -18.11
CA ASP A 201 14.08 11.65 -18.83
C ASP A 201 12.69 11.32 -18.27
N LEU A 202 12.52 11.43 -16.94
CA LEU A 202 11.25 11.20 -16.27
C LEU A 202 10.25 12.32 -16.63
N GLU A 203 10.71 13.57 -16.67
CA GLU A 203 9.96 14.77 -17.07
C GLU A 203 9.51 14.71 -18.54
N ALA A 204 10.41 14.30 -19.43
CA ALA A 204 10.11 14.10 -20.85
C ALA A 204 9.01 13.04 -21.07
N SER A 205 8.92 12.08 -20.15
CA SER A 205 7.91 11.01 -20.15
C SER A 205 6.61 11.39 -19.41
N GLY A 206 6.54 12.57 -18.76
CA GLY A 206 5.37 13.06 -18.01
C GLY A 206 5.74 13.73 -16.68
N THR A 207 4.74 14.23 -15.93
CA THR A 207 4.99 14.96 -14.67
C THR A 207 5.76 14.12 -13.64
N VAL A 208 6.87 14.66 -13.14
CA VAL A 208 7.66 14.08 -12.05
C VAL A 208 6.91 14.28 -10.74
N SER A 209 6.48 13.16 -10.17
CA SER A 209 5.59 13.14 -9.01
C SER A 209 6.01 12.06 -8.03
N LEU A 210 5.56 12.18 -6.78
CA LEU A 210 5.94 11.25 -5.71
C LEU A 210 5.55 9.79 -6.05
N GLY A 211 4.52 9.58 -6.89
CA GLY A 211 4.13 8.25 -7.38
C GLY A 211 5.12 7.60 -8.36
N ARG A 212 6.07 8.37 -8.90
CA ARG A 212 7.15 7.90 -9.79
C ARG A 212 8.51 7.88 -9.10
N LEU A 213 8.56 8.10 -7.79
CA LEU A 213 9.80 8.05 -7.01
C LEU A 213 10.49 6.68 -7.10
N SER A 214 9.74 5.58 -7.06
CA SER A 214 10.32 4.24 -7.20
C SER A 214 10.95 4.03 -8.58
N GLU A 215 10.28 4.49 -9.64
CA GLU A 215 10.81 4.46 -11.02
C GLU A 215 12.11 5.29 -11.12
N LEU A 216 12.13 6.48 -10.52
CA LEU A 216 13.32 7.32 -10.49
C LEU A 216 14.48 6.65 -9.73
N ILE A 217 14.22 6.05 -8.57
CA ILE A 217 15.25 5.34 -7.79
C ILE A 217 15.78 4.14 -8.58
N GLU A 218 14.93 3.39 -9.27
CA GLU A 218 15.34 2.26 -10.10
C GLU A 218 16.24 2.69 -11.25
N ARG A 219 15.88 3.77 -11.97
CA ARG A 219 16.69 4.33 -13.06
C ARG A 219 18.06 4.78 -12.56
N VAL A 220 18.10 5.56 -11.47
CA VAL A 220 19.37 6.00 -10.86
C VAL A 220 20.20 4.80 -10.38
N THR A 221 19.57 3.77 -9.82
CA THR A 221 20.27 2.55 -9.38
C THR A 221 20.85 1.76 -10.56
N ALA A 222 20.17 1.76 -11.71
CA ALA A 222 20.64 1.09 -12.92
C ALA A 222 21.94 1.73 -13.45
N GLU A 223 22.02 3.07 -13.42
CA GLU A 223 23.19 3.85 -13.83
C GLU A 223 24.38 3.76 -12.87
N ILE A 224 24.14 3.35 -11.62
CA ILE A 224 25.22 3.14 -10.63
C ILE A 224 25.94 1.80 -10.91
N PRO A 225 27.29 1.77 -10.89
CA PRO A 225 28.07 0.53 -11.02
C PRO A 225 27.69 -0.51 -9.98
N GLN A 226 27.69 -1.79 -10.39
CA GLN A 226 27.17 -2.90 -9.58
C GLN A 226 27.79 -2.99 -8.18
N GLU A 227 29.09 -2.71 -8.07
CA GLU A 227 29.85 -2.68 -6.81
C GLU A 227 29.39 -1.62 -5.80
N HIS A 228 28.69 -0.59 -6.27
CA HIS A 228 28.24 0.54 -5.46
C HIS A 228 26.72 0.54 -5.19
N ARG A 229 25.94 -0.29 -5.90
CA ARG A 229 24.47 -0.37 -5.76
C ARG A 229 24.02 -0.75 -4.35
N ALA A 230 24.73 -1.69 -3.69
CA ALA A 230 24.39 -2.11 -2.33
C ALA A 230 24.56 -0.98 -1.30
N ALA A 231 25.64 -0.19 -1.43
CA ALA A 231 25.90 0.98 -0.60
C ALA A 231 24.86 2.09 -0.86
N PHE A 232 24.44 2.26 -2.12
CA PHE A 232 23.41 3.22 -2.50
C PHE A 232 22.05 2.87 -1.92
N GLY A 233 21.62 1.62 -2.06
CA GLY A 233 20.41 1.12 -1.42
C GLY A 233 20.45 1.24 0.11
N GLN A 234 21.62 1.08 0.74
CA GLN A 234 21.77 1.28 2.18
C GLN A 234 21.62 2.76 2.59
N LYS A 235 22.18 3.69 1.82
CA LYS A 235 22.02 5.13 2.07
C LYS A 235 20.59 5.61 1.88
N LEU A 236 19.92 5.17 0.81
CA LEU A 236 18.50 5.49 0.59
C LEU A 236 17.63 5.05 1.77
N ARG A 237 17.87 3.82 2.28
CA ARG A 237 17.18 3.30 3.48
C ARG A 237 17.42 4.15 4.74
N GLN A 238 18.63 4.68 4.91
CA GLN A 238 18.96 5.58 6.03
C GLN A 238 18.31 6.96 5.90
N SER A 239 18.10 7.42 4.66
CA SER A 239 17.42 8.67 4.32
C SER A 239 15.90 8.56 4.22
N GLY A 240 15.32 7.38 4.47
CA GLY A 240 13.87 7.15 4.44
C GLY A 240 13.26 6.92 3.04
N LEU A 241 14.08 6.82 1.98
CA LEU A 241 13.65 6.53 0.61
C LEU A 241 13.85 5.02 0.34
N ARG A 242 12.83 4.31 -0.17
CA ARG A 242 12.96 2.88 -0.55
C ARG A 242 12.74 2.69 -2.05
N SER A 243 13.65 1.96 -2.71
CA SER A 243 13.31 1.18 -3.91
C SER A 243 12.48 -0.02 -3.46
N VAL A 244 11.44 -0.35 -4.21
CA VAL A 244 10.68 -1.60 -4.02
C VAL A 244 11.55 -2.78 -4.46
#